data_AF-A0A939R9T4-F1
#
_entry.id   AF-A0A939R9T4-F1
#
_cell.length_a   1.000
_cell.length_b   1.000
_cell.length_c   1.000
_cell.angle_alpha   90.00
_cell.angle_beta   90.00
_cell.angle_gamma   90.00
#
_symmetry.space_group_name_H-M   'P 1'
#
loop_
_entity.id
_entity.type
_entity.pdbx_description
1 polymer ?
#
loop_
_entity_poly.entity_id
_entity_poly.type
_entity_poly.pdbx_seq_one_letter_code
_entity_poly.pdbx_strand_id
1 'polypeptide(L)'
;MKRFSSGNAAVDVVGTINITGNVTPNNWYKRIVRENGKPNLLAIALLSDIVFWYRPIEVRDETSGNTIGWKKKFRGKMLQKSYQDYAEFFGESKRSIKAALDYLEGIGVIKKVFMDYVT
;
A
#
# COMPACT_ATOMS: atom_id res chain seq x y z
N MET A 1 0.50 34.21 9.18
CA MET A 1 0.72 32.75 9.09
C MET A 1 2.18 32.52 8.71
N LYS A 2 2.97 31.82 9.53
CA LYS A 2 4.41 31.61 9.27
C LYS A 2 4.53 30.60 8.12
N ARG A 3 5.07 31.00 6.97
CA ARG A 3 5.39 30.06 5.89
C ARG A 3 6.62 29.26 6.32
N PHE A 4 6.45 27.95 6.48
CA PHE A 4 7.59 27.05 6.59
C PHE A 4 8.29 27.00 5.23
N SER A 5 9.61 27.16 5.21
CA SER A 5 10.44 27.05 4.02
C SER A 5 11.66 26.20 4.33
N SER A 6 11.99 25.31 3.41
CA SER A 6 13.16 24.46 3.41
C SER A 6 14.41 25.13 2.81
N GLY A 7 14.25 26.33 2.23
CA GLY A 7 15.28 26.96 1.39
C GLY A 7 15.33 26.43 -0.05
N ASN A 8 14.45 25.49 -0.42
CA ASN A 8 14.32 24.98 -1.78
C ASN A 8 12.89 25.16 -2.29
N ALA A 9 12.72 25.94 -3.37
CA ALA A 9 11.41 26.27 -3.91
C ALA A 9 10.59 25.05 -4.35
N ALA A 10 11.23 24.01 -4.90
CA ALA A 10 10.55 22.80 -5.31
C ALA A 10 10.03 22.01 -4.09
N VAL A 11 10.85 21.90 -3.04
CA VAL A 11 10.46 21.23 -1.79
C VAL A 11 9.31 21.98 -1.10
N ASP A 12 9.35 23.31 -1.10
CA ASP A 12 8.29 24.14 -0.50
C ASP A 12 6.96 23.96 -1.25
N VAL A 13 6.99 23.90 -2.59
CA VAL A 13 5.80 23.60 -3.40
C VAL A 13 5.30 22.19 -3.13
N VAL A 14 6.18 21.18 -3.14
CA VAL A 14 5.80 19.80 -2.83
C VAL A 14 5.18 19.69 -1.43
N GLY A 15 5.69 20.45 -0.46
CA GLY A 15 5.14 20.52 0.91
C GLY A 15 3.70 21.04 1.00
N THR A 16 3.21 21.71 -0.05
CA THR A 16 1.80 22.13 -0.15
C THR A 16 0.88 21.08 -0.77
N ILE A 17 1.42 20.01 -1.36
CA ILE A 17 0.64 18.97 -2.02
C ILE A 17 0.19 17.96 -0.96
N ASN A 18 -1.11 17.68 -0.93
CA ASN A 18 -1.65 16.59 -0.12
C ASN A 18 -1.39 15.24 -0.81
N ILE A 19 -0.18 14.70 -0.65
CA ILE A 19 0.18 13.41 -1.24
C ILE A 19 -0.59 12.30 -0.53
N THR A 20 -1.47 11.64 -1.27
CA THR A 20 -2.20 10.46 -0.81
C THR A 20 -1.75 9.21 -1.55
N GLY A 21 -1.83 8.06 -0.90
CA GLY A 21 -1.60 6.76 -1.53
C GLY A 21 -0.53 5.93 -0.83
N ASN A 22 0.15 5.12 -1.62
CA ASN A 22 1.06 4.08 -1.14
C ASN A 22 2.40 4.69 -0.73
N VAL A 23 2.90 4.31 0.44
CA VAL A 23 4.23 4.66 0.91
C VAL A 23 5.09 3.40 0.90
N THR A 24 6.16 3.41 0.12
CA THR A 24 7.06 2.27 -0.06
C THR A 24 8.33 2.47 0.75
N PRO A 25 8.62 1.62 1.76
CA PRO A 25 9.88 1.65 2.47
C PRO A 25 11.09 1.36 1.55
N ASN A 26 12.12 2.20 1.59
CA ASN A 26 13.31 2.07 0.73
C ASN A 26 14.04 0.73 0.90
N ASN A 27 13.99 0.13 2.09
CA ASN A 27 14.61 -1.17 2.35
C ASN A 27 13.95 -2.32 1.57
N TRP A 28 12.71 -2.16 1.10
CA TRP A 28 12.02 -3.20 0.32
C TRP A 28 12.66 -3.45 -1.03
N TYR A 29 13.23 -2.43 -1.68
CA TYR A 29 13.96 -2.61 -2.94
C TYR A 29 15.19 -3.51 -2.79
N LYS A 30 15.75 -3.63 -1.57
CA LYS A 30 16.90 -4.52 -1.28
C LYS A 30 16.49 -5.90 -0.79
N ARG A 31 15.28 -6.06 -0.24
CA ARG A 31 14.81 -7.30 0.41
C ARG A 31 13.82 -8.10 -0.42
N ILE A 32 13.04 -7.43 -1.26
CA ILE A 32 12.00 -8.02 -2.10
C ILE A 32 12.60 -8.11 -3.52
N VAL A 33 13.44 -9.12 -3.72
CA VAL A 33 14.23 -9.30 -4.94
C VAL A 33 13.87 -10.61 -5.65
N ARG A 34 14.02 -10.61 -6.97
CA ARG A 34 13.92 -11.82 -7.80
C ARG A 34 15.14 -12.70 -7.60
N GLU A 35 15.11 -13.92 -8.15
CA GLU A 35 16.23 -14.87 -8.11
C GLU A 35 17.54 -14.28 -8.68
N ASN A 36 17.44 -13.40 -9.67
CA ASN A 36 18.59 -12.70 -10.25
C ASN A 36 19.10 -11.51 -9.39
N GLY A 37 18.62 -11.36 -8.17
CA GLY A 37 19.02 -10.31 -7.23
C GLY A 37 18.44 -8.91 -7.52
N LYS A 38 17.73 -8.72 -8.64
CA LYS A 38 17.12 -7.42 -8.96
C LYS A 38 15.80 -7.22 -8.20
N PRO A 39 15.45 -5.97 -7.82
CA PRO A 39 14.20 -5.69 -7.11
C PRO A 39 12.98 -6.20 -7.88
N ASN A 40 12.04 -6.83 -7.17
CA ASN A 40 10.76 -7.23 -7.73
C ASN A 40 9.76 -6.07 -7.62
N LEU A 41 9.86 -5.10 -8.54
CA LEU A 41 9.09 -3.85 -8.47
C LEU A 41 7.58 -4.04 -8.38
N LEU A 42 7.01 -5.01 -9.11
CA LEU A 42 5.58 -5.30 -9.06
C LEU A 42 5.14 -5.83 -7.70
N ALA A 43 5.92 -6.75 -7.11
CA ALA A 43 5.65 -7.25 -5.76
C ALA A 43 5.77 -6.14 -4.71
N ILE A 44 6.75 -5.25 -4.84
CA ILE A 44 6.92 -4.08 -3.96
C ILE A 44 5.71 -3.14 -4.07
N ALA A 45 5.25 -2.84 -5.29
CA ALA A 45 4.09 -1.99 -5.53
C ALA A 45 2.80 -2.60 -4.95
N LEU A 46 2.56 -3.89 -5.17
CA LEU A 46 1.43 -4.62 -4.60
C LEU A 46 1.46 -4.63 -3.07
N LEU A 47 2.61 -4.91 -2.46
CA LEU A 47 2.74 -4.90 -1.00
C LEU A 47 2.48 -3.49 -0.44
N SER A 48 2.89 -2.45 -1.14
CA SER A 48 2.69 -1.06 -0.71
C SER A 48 1.21 -0.68 -0.73
N ASP A 49 0.45 -1.15 -1.73
CA ASP A 49 -1.01 -0.99 -1.77
C ASP A 49 -1.71 -1.75 -0.64
N ILE A 50 -1.32 -3.01 -0.43
CA ILE A 50 -1.85 -3.82 0.67
C ILE A 50 -1.58 -3.11 2.00
N VAL A 51 -0.35 -2.68 2.26
CA VAL A 51 -0.02 -1.94 3.49
C VAL A 51 -0.79 -0.62 3.59
N PHE A 52 -1.03 0.09 2.49
CA PHE A 52 -1.89 1.26 2.51
C PHE A 52 -3.29 0.93 3.03
N TRP A 53 -3.93 -0.14 2.56
CA TRP A 53 -5.26 -0.57 3.02
C TRP A 53 -5.29 -1.00 4.48
N TYR A 54 -4.20 -1.59 4.99
CA TYR A 54 -4.07 -2.00 6.39
C TYR A 54 -3.55 -0.89 7.31
N ARG A 55 -3.07 0.24 6.78
CA ARG A 55 -2.69 1.40 7.59
C ARG A 55 -3.94 1.94 8.30
N PRO A 56 -3.96 1.97 9.63
CA PRO A 56 -5.15 2.36 10.37
C PRO A 56 -5.43 3.85 10.21
N ILE A 57 -6.70 4.23 10.17
CA ILE A 57 -7.13 5.63 10.22
C ILE A 57 -7.39 5.97 11.68
N GLU A 58 -6.73 6.99 12.20
CA GLU A 58 -6.99 7.53 13.54
C GLU A 58 -8.41 8.09 13.60
N VAL A 59 -9.15 7.69 14.63
CA VAL A 59 -10.42 8.30 15.01
C VAL A 59 -10.12 9.20 16.20
N ARG A 60 -10.52 10.47 16.09
CA ARG A 60 -10.29 11.49 17.11
C ARG A 60 -11.60 11.97 17.69
N ASP A 61 -11.59 12.26 18.99
CA ASP A 61 -12.70 12.90 19.67
C ASP A 61 -12.87 14.33 19.15
N GLU A 62 -14.10 14.71 18.81
CA GLU A 62 -14.39 16.01 18.19
C GLU A 62 -14.15 17.17 19.17
N THR A 63 -14.32 16.95 20.46
CA THR A 63 -14.21 17.99 21.49
C THR A 63 -12.76 18.22 21.92
N SER A 64 -12.01 17.15 22.15
CA SER A 64 -10.65 17.20 22.71
C SER A 64 -9.54 17.03 21.67
N GLY A 65 -9.85 16.52 20.48
CA GLY A 65 -8.87 16.21 19.43
C GLY A 65 -7.98 14.99 19.73
N ASN A 66 -8.19 14.33 20.86
CA ASN A 66 -7.44 13.15 21.28
C ASN A 66 -7.82 11.93 20.43
N THR A 67 -6.85 11.06 20.13
CA THR A 67 -7.12 9.79 19.45
C THR A 67 -7.89 8.85 20.36
N ILE A 68 -9.11 8.49 19.96
CA ILE A 68 -10.02 7.60 20.69
C ILE A 68 -10.10 6.19 20.10
N GLY A 69 -9.48 5.96 18.94
CA GLY A 69 -9.42 4.64 18.36
C GLY A 69 -8.85 4.62 16.95
N TRP A 70 -8.99 3.45 16.33
CA TRP A 70 -8.50 3.19 14.99
C TRP A 70 -9.61 2.53 14.16
N LYS A 71 -9.72 2.91 12.89
CA LYS A 71 -10.61 2.24 11.93
C LYS A 71 -9.81 1.70 10.74
N LYS A 72 -10.24 0.55 10.23
CA LYS A 72 -9.73 -0.03 8.97
C LYS A 72 -10.34 0.68 7.75
N LYS A 73 -9.66 0.57 6.61
CA LYS A 73 -10.09 1.19 5.34
C LYS A 73 -11.02 0.30 4.50
N PHE A 74 -11.16 -0.97 4.84
CA PHE A 74 -11.96 -1.95 4.09
C PHE A 74 -13.07 -2.58 4.96
N ARG A 75 -14.14 -3.06 4.33
CA ARG A 75 -15.33 -3.55 5.04
C ARG A 75 -15.14 -4.92 5.68
N GLY A 76 -14.58 -5.88 4.94
CA GLY A 76 -14.43 -7.29 5.33
C GLY A 76 -13.42 -7.55 6.45
N LYS A 77 -13.29 -8.80 6.89
CA LYS A 77 -12.23 -9.23 7.83
C LYS A 77 -10.83 -9.14 7.23
N MET A 78 -10.74 -9.38 5.92
CA MET A 78 -9.54 -9.20 5.11
C MET A 78 -9.84 -8.24 3.96
N LEU A 79 -8.80 -7.60 3.42
CA LEU A 79 -8.88 -6.86 2.16
C LEU A 79 -9.34 -7.80 1.03
N GLN A 80 -10.44 -7.44 0.37
CA GLN A 80 -10.98 -8.16 -0.79
C GLN A 80 -10.57 -7.42 -2.06
N LYS A 81 -9.72 -8.05 -2.87
CA LYS A 81 -9.25 -7.55 -4.17
C LYS A 81 -9.14 -8.72 -5.13
N SER A 82 -9.65 -8.54 -6.34
CA SER A 82 -9.48 -9.54 -7.40
C SER A 82 -8.13 -9.35 -8.10
N TYR A 83 -7.62 -10.41 -8.73
CA TYR A 83 -6.45 -10.28 -9.61
C TYR A 83 -6.71 -9.38 -10.82
N GLN A 84 -7.98 -9.23 -11.22
CA GLN A 84 -8.37 -8.33 -12.31
C GLN A 84 -8.26 -6.87 -11.86
N ASP A 85 -8.73 -6.54 -10.66
CA ASP A 85 -8.65 -5.18 -10.11
C ASP A 85 -7.19 -4.71 -10.04
N TYR A 86 -6.29 -5.61 -9.61
CA TYR A 86 -4.87 -5.32 -9.55
C TYR A 86 -4.21 -5.22 -10.92
N ALA A 87 -4.64 -6.05 -11.88
CA ALA A 87 -4.15 -6.00 -13.26
C ALA A 87 -4.48 -4.64 -13.89
N GLU A 88 -5.72 -4.17 -13.73
CA GLU A 88 -6.17 -2.86 -14.22
C GLU A 88 -5.44 -1.71 -13.51
N PHE A 89 -5.32 -1.78 -12.17
CA PHE A 89 -4.68 -0.71 -11.39
C PHE A 89 -3.19 -0.54 -11.70
N PHE A 90 -2.45 -1.65 -11.88
CA PHE A 90 -1.00 -1.61 -12.11
C PHE A 90 -0.61 -1.68 -13.59
N GLY A 91 -1.58 -1.84 -14.51
CA GLY A 91 -1.29 -1.97 -15.94
C GLY A 91 -0.52 -3.25 -16.28
N GLU A 92 -0.78 -4.34 -15.57
CA GLU A 92 -0.04 -5.61 -15.64
C GLU A 92 -0.96 -6.78 -15.98
N SER A 93 -0.40 -7.88 -16.46
CA SER A 93 -1.21 -9.08 -16.73
C SER A 93 -1.68 -9.73 -15.43
N LYS A 94 -2.87 -10.36 -15.42
CA LYS A 94 -3.33 -11.17 -14.26
C LYS A 94 -2.30 -12.23 -13.84
N ARG A 95 -1.56 -12.78 -14.80
CA ARG A 95 -0.48 -13.74 -14.55
C ARG A 95 0.67 -13.11 -13.79
N SER A 96 1.11 -11.91 -14.18
CA SER A 96 2.14 -11.14 -13.47
C SER A 96 1.69 -10.81 -12.05
N ILE A 97 0.44 -10.36 -11.89
CA ILE A 97 -0.16 -10.05 -10.58
C ILE A 97 -0.16 -11.29 -9.69
N LYS A 98 -0.69 -12.42 -10.19
CA LYS A 98 -0.73 -13.67 -9.44
C LYS A 98 0.69 -14.11 -9.04
N ALA A 99 1.64 -14.10 -9.97
CA ALA A 99 3.03 -14.49 -9.69
C ALA A 99 3.68 -13.59 -8.61
N ALA A 100 3.46 -12.28 -8.67
CA ALA A 100 3.99 -11.35 -7.67
C ALA A 100 3.33 -11.56 -6.30
N LEU A 101 2.01 -11.78 -6.25
CA LEU A 101 1.28 -12.08 -5.02
C LEU A 101 1.66 -13.45 -4.43
N ASP A 102 1.93 -14.46 -5.27
CA ASP A 102 2.41 -15.77 -4.83
C ASP A 102 3.82 -15.68 -4.28
N TYR A 103 4.70 -14.90 -4.91
CA TYR A 103 6.01 -14.60 -4.38
C TYR A 103 5.94 -13.92 -2.99
N LEU A 104 5.08 -12.90 -2.82
CA LEU A 104 4.91 -12.21 -1.54
C LEU A 104 4.40 -13.15 -0.43
N GLU A 105 3.47 -14.05 -0.78
CA GLU A 105 2.99 -15.07 0.15
C GLU A 105 4.08 -16.09 0.48
N GLY A 106 4.87 -16.51 -0.52
CA GLY A 106 5.98 -17.45 -0.35
C GLY A 106 7.09 -16.93 0.58
N ILE A 107 7.35 -15.62 0.60
CA ILE A 107 8.28 -15.00 1.56
C ILE A 107 7.62 -14.63 2.90
N GLY A 108 6.33 -14.94 3.08
CA GLY A 108 5.61 -14.80 4.35
C GLY A 108 5.18 -13.37 4.71
N VAL A 109 5.20 -12.41 3.78
CA VAL A 109 4.81 -11.02 4.07
C VAL A 109 3.32 -10.74 3.87
N ILE A 110 2.60 -11.64 3.20
CA ILE A 110 1.13 -11.61 3.08
C ILE A 110 0.55 -13.02 3.25
N LYS A 111 -0.76 -13.09 3.50
CA LYS A 111 -1.57 -14.32 3.40
C LYS A 111 -2.75 -14.06 2.49
N LYS A 112 -3.03 -14.98 1.56
CA LYS A 112 -4.18 -14.90 0.64
C LYS A 112 -5.16 -16.02 0.94
N VAL A 113 -6.45 -15.74 0.78
CA VAL A 113 -7.52 -16.73 0.89
C VAL A 113 -8.45 -16.53 -0.30
N PHE A 114 -8.76 -17.62 -1.00
CA PHE A 114 -9.72 -17.59 -2.10
C PHE A 114 -11.12 -17.73 -1.54
N MET A 115 -12.01 -16.82 -1.91
CA MET A 115 -13.41 -16.87 -1.55
C MET A 115 -14.18 -17.31 -2.79
N ASP A 116 -14.86 -18.46 -2.69
CA ASP A 116 -15.84 -18.85 -3.69
C ASP A 116 -17.10 -18.03 -3.44
N TYR A 117 -17.42 -17.14 -4.37
CA TYR A 117 -18.74 -16.53 -4.41
C TYR A 117 -19.68 -17.58 -4.99
N VAL A 118 -20.30 -18.38 -4.12
CA VAL A 118 -21.43 -19.21 -4.53
C VAL A 118 -22.57 -18.24 -4.85
N THR A 119 -22.84 -18.11 -6.15
CA THR A 119 -24.00 -17.40 -6.72
C THR A 119 -25.31 -18.08 -6.32
#